data_AF-A0A6B2VF93-F1
#
_entry.id   AF-A0A6B2VF93-F1
#
_cell.length_a   1.000
_cell.length_b   1.000
_cell.length_c   1.000
_cell.angle_alpha   90.00
_cell.angle_beta   90.00
_cell.angle_gamma   90.00
#
_symmetry.space_group_name_H-M   'P 1'
#
loop_
_entity.id
_entity.type
_entity.pdbx_description
1 polymer ?
#
loop_
_entity_poly.entity_id
_entity_poly.type
_entity_poly.pdbx_seq_one_letter_code
_entity_poly.pdbx_strand_id
1 'polypeptide(L)'
;MSDERKAAYRRLEEAIEEVCRLEEYEGVPIEWVVIAASQRFDEDGDGISQVGTLLPDGGGRIPHHRIMGLVDFVQTRLRAAAASDDD
;
A
#
# COMPACT_ATOMS: atom_id res chain seq x y z
N MET A 1 -16.05 8.83 8.26
CA MET A 1 -15.05 9.42 7.34
C MET A 1 -15.61 10.72 6.78
N SER A 2 -14.85 11.82 6.79
CA SER A 2 -15.25 13.09 6.16
C SER A 2 -15.40 12.93 4.65
N ASP A 3 -16.20 13.79 4.02
CA ASP A 3 -16.45 13.71 2.58
C ASP A 3 -15.19 14.00 1.75
N GLU A 4 -14.34 14.91 2.22
CA GLU A 4 -13.02 15.15 1.63
C GLU A 4 -12.14 13.90 1.64
N ARG A 5 -12.11 13.17 2.76
CA ARG A 5 -11.34 11.93 2.87
C ARG A 5 -11.92 10.86 1.93
N LYS A 6 -13.23 10.72 1.81
CA LYS A 6 -13.85 9.81 0.82
C LYS A 6 -13.42 10.15 -0.61
N ALA A 7 -13.43 11.43 -0.98
CA ALA A 7 -13.02 11.87 -2.30
C ALA A 7 -11.52 11.63 -2.57
N ALA A 8 -10.67 11.74 -1.54
CA ALA A 8 -9.26 11.39 -1.65
C ALA A 8 -9.05 9.87 -1.90
N TYR A 9 -9.75 9.00 -1.16
CA TYR A 9 -9.65 7.55 -1.36
C TYR A 9 -10.18 7.11 -2.73
N ARG A 10 -11.23 7.76 -3.25
CA ARG A 10 -11.72 7.49 -4.61
C ARG A 10 -10.68 7.80 -5.67
N ARG A 11 -10.04 8.97 -5.59
CA ARG A 11 -8.95 9.35 -6.51
C ARG A 11 -7.74 8.41 -6.41
N LEU A 12 -7.45 7.93 -5.20
CA LEU A 12 -6.39 6.93 -4.99
C LEU A 12 -6.75 5.59 -5.65
N GLU A 13 -7.99 5.14 -5.51
CA GLU A 13 -8.49 3.92 -6.15
C GLU A 13 -8.42 4.01 -7.68
N GLU A 14 -8.90 5.11 -8.27
CA GLU A 14 -8.81 5.38 -9.71
C GLU A 14 -7.34 5.34 -10.20
N ALA A 15 -6.41 5.92 -9.44
CA ALA A 15 -4.99 5.89 -9.78
C ALA A 15 -4.37 4.49 -9.70
N ILE A 16 -4.75 3.69 -8.69
CA ILE A 16 -4.29 2.29 -8.55
C ILE A 16 -4.79 1.46 -9.73
N GLU A 17 -6.07 1.59 -10.09
CA GLU A 17 -6.66 0.90 -11.23
C GLU A 17 -5.97 1.26 -12.54
N GLU A 18 -5.67 2.55 -12.75
CA GLU A 18 -4.94 3.01 -13.94
C GLU A 18 -3.55 2.40 -14.03
N VAL A 19 -2.78 2.39 -12.93
CA VAL A 19 -1.44 1.81 -12.90
C VAL A 19 -1.50 0.30 -13.13
N CYS A 20 -2.42 -0.43 -12.48
CA CYS A 20 -2.59 -1.87 -12.71
C CYS A 20 -2.87 -2.18 -14.20
N ARG A 21 -3.68 -1.36 -14.87
CA ARG A 21 -3.94 -1.51 -16.31
C ARG A 21 -2.69 -1.26 -17.15
N LEU A 22 -1.87 -0.26 -16.81
CA LEU A 22 -0.63 0.05 -17.53
C LEU A 22 0.46 -1.01 -17.32
N GLU A 23 0.49 -1.64 -16.15
CA GLU A 23 1.35 -2.79 -15.83
C GLU A 23 0.80 -4.13 -16.36
N GLU A 24 -0.25 -4.08 -17.19
CA GLU A 24 -0.86 -5.24 -17.85
C GLU A 24 -1.38 -6.32 -16.89
N TYR A 25 -1.83 -5.94 -15.69
CA TYR A 25 -2.43 -6.88 -14.75
C TYR A 25 -3.73 -7.44 -15.31
N GLU A 26 -3.91 -8.77 -15.21
CA GLU A 26 -5.14 -9.42 -15.64
C GLU A 26 -6.26 -9.24 -14.59
N GLY A 27 -7.41 -8.71 -15.02
CA GLY A 27 -8.61 -8.59 -14.21
C GLY A 27 -8.82 -7.21 -13.57
N VAL A 28 -9.70 -7.16 -12.55
CA VAL A 28 -10.03 -5.93 -11.81
C VAL A 28 -9.44 -6.03 -10.39
N PRO A 29 -8.68 -5.03 -9.92
CA PRO A 29 -8.21 -5.01 -8.53
C PRO A 29 -9.37 -4.99 -7.54
N ILE A 30 -9.50 -6.04 -6.72
CA ILE A 30 -10.56 -6.15 -5.70
C ILE A 30 -10.08 -5.79 -4.29
N GLU A 31 -8.78 -5.92 -4.04
CA GLU A 31 -8.13 -5.64 -2.76
C GLU A 31 -6.75 -5.03 -3.05
N TRP A 32 -6.36 -4.02 -2.29
CA TRP A 32 -5.04 -3.41 -2.38
C TRP A 32 -4.56 -2.94 -1.00
N VAL A 33 -3.24 -2.89 -0.84
CA VAL A 33 -2.56 -2.39 0.36
C VAL A 33 -1.46 -1.45 -0.10
N VAL A 34 -1.57 -0.17 0.26
CA VAL A 34 -0.49 0.81 0.05
C VAL A 34 0.25 0.99 1.37
N ILE A 35 1.56 0.79 1.35
CA ILE A 35 2.43 1.07 2.50
C ILE A 35 3.04 2.46 2.27
N ALA A 36 2.79 3.37 3.19
CA ALA A 36 3.33 4.72 3.17
C ALA A 36 4.31 4.88 4.32
N ALA A 37 5.53 5.33 4.01
CA ALA A 37 6.50 5.78 4.98
C ALA A 37 6.70 7.29 4.82
N SER A 38 6.59 8.02 5.91
CA SER A 38 6.92 9.44 5.98
C SER A 38 7.91 9.67 7.12
N GLN A 39 8.72 10.71 6.98
CA GLN A 39 9.63 11.15 8.02
C GLN A 39 9.28 12.59 8.37
N ARG A 40 9.18 12.89 9.66
CA ARG A 40 9.13 14.26 10.16
C ARG A 40 10.32 14.49 11.06
N PHE A 41 10.80 15.72 11.12
CA PHE A 41 11.86 16.13 12.04
C PHE A 41 11.22 16.91 13.19
N ASP A 42 11.69 16.67 14.41
CA ASP A 42 11.32 17.49 15.55
C ASP A 42 12.21 18.75 15.67
N GLU A 43 12.03 19.49 16.76
CA GLU A 43 12.71 20.76 17.00
C GLU A 43 14.23 20.61 17.19
N ASP A 44 14.69 19.42 17.59
CA ASP A 44 16.10 19.10 17.78
C ASP A 44 16.76 18.55 16.50
N GLY A 45 15.98 18.39 15.43
CA GLY A 45 16.42 17.82 14.16
C GLY A 45 16.41 16.30 14.14
N ASP A 46 15.83 15.66 15.15
CA ASP A 46 15.72 14.20 15.20
C ASP A 46 14.60 13.71 14.28
N GLY A 47 14.95 12.70 13.46
CA GLY A 47 14.04 12.12 12.48
C GLY A 47 13.08 11.12 13.10
N ILE A 48 11.79 11.44 13.13
CA ILE A 48 10.70 10.54 13.54
C ILE A 48 10.09 9.90 12.28
N SER A 49 10.32 8.60 12.13
CA SER A 49 9.74 7.81 11.05
C SER A 49 8.32 7.37 11.40
N GLN A 50 7.39 7.55 10.46
CA GLN A 50 6.03 7.06 10.54
C GLN A 50 5.79 6.11 9.37
N VAL A 51 5.33 4.90 9.67
CA VAL A 51 4.91 3.93 8.67
C VAL A 51 3.46 3.59 8.92
N GLY A 52 2.66 3.56 7.86
CA GLY A 52 1.26 3.22 7.92
C GLY A 52 0.77 2.52 6.66
N THR A 53 -0.43 1.97 6.73
CA THR A 53 -1.12 1.37 5.59
C THR A 53 -2.31 2.24 5.18
N LEU A 54 -2.53 2.35 3.88
CA LEU A 54 -3.75 2.86 3.28
C LEU A 54 -4.45 1.68 2.61
N LEU A 55 -5.77 1.62 2.80
CA LEU A 55 -6.61 0.49 2.41
C LEU A 55 -7.90 1.04 1.79
N PRO A 56 -8.59 0.26 0.94
CA PRO A 56 -9.90 0.61 0.39
C PRO A 56 -10.83 1.21 1.42
N ASP A 57 -11.49 2.32 1.06
CA ASP A 57 -12.44 3.05 1.91
C ASP A 57 -11.90 3.45 3.30
N GLY A 58 -10.57 3.53 3.47
CA GLY A 58 -9.93 3.84 4.75
C GLY A 58 -9.79 2.66 5.71
N GLY A 59 -9.93 1.42 5.22
CA GLY A 59 -9.46 0.21 5.91
C GLY A 59 -10.45 -0.51 6.83
N GLY A 60 -11.62 0.07 7.11
CA GLY A 60 -12.57 -0.52 8.05
C GLY A 60 -13.24 -1.82 7.59
N ARG A 61 -13.07 -2.24 6.34
CA ARG A 61 -13.78 -3.40 5.75
C ARG A 61 -12.89 -4.59 5.43
N ILE A 62 -11.57 -4.44 5.50
CA ILE A 62 -10.64 -5.52 5.14
C ILE A 62 -10.12 -6.17 6.42
N PRO A 63 -10.39 -7.47 6.63
CA PRO A 63 -9.86 -8.18 7.79
C PRO A 63 -8.33 -8.20 7.80
N HIS A 64 -7.72 -8.03 8.97
CA HIS A 64 -6.26 -8.01 9.11
C HIS A 64 -5.56 -9.23 8.50
N HIS A 65 -6.14 -10.42 8.58
CA HIS A 65 -5.54 -11.63 8.01
C HIS A 65 -5.43 -11.59 6.48
N ARG A 66 -6.33 -10.88 5.78
CA ARG A 66 -6.22 -10.70 4.32
C ARG A 66 -5.10 -9.73 3.97
N ILE A 67 -4.99 -8.63 4.72
CA ILE A 67 -3.91 -7.66 4.58
C ILE A 67 -2.55 -8.34 4.80
N MET A 68 -2.41 -9.09 5.91
CA MET A 68 -1.19 -9.83 6.21
C MET A 68 -0.85 -10.84 5.11
N GLY A 69 -1.84 -11.62 4.63
CA GLY A 69 -1.61 -12.59 3.55
C GLY A 69 -1.10 -11.95 2.25
N LEU A 70 -1.63 -10.78 1.85
CA LEU A 70 -1.15 -10.05 0.68
C LEU A 70 0.29 -9.56 0.86
N VAL A 71 0.61 -8.99 2.03
CA VAL A 71 1.96 -8.50 2.35
C VAL A 71 2.96 -9.65 2.39
N ASP A 72 2.60 -10.77 3.03
CA ASP A 72 3.46 -11.95 3.13
C ASP A 72 3.77 -12.54 1.75
N PHE A 73 2.78 -12.60 0.85
CA PHE A 73 2.98 -13.05 -0.52
C PHE A 73 4.00 -12.17 -1.27
N VAL A 74 3.81 -10.85 -1.24
CA VAL A 74 4.71 -9.90 -1.91
C VAL A 74 6.11 -9.94 -1.29
N GLN A 75 6.21 -9.94 0.04
CA GLN A 75 7.48 -10.03 0.75
C GLN A 75 8.24 -11.32 0.41
N THR A 76 7.53 -12.44 0.30
CA THR A 76 8.11 -13.73 -0.09
C THR A 76 8.68 -13.66 -1.51
N ARG A 77 7.94 -13.08 -2.46
CA ARG A 77 8.41 -12.88 -3.83
C ARG A 77 9.63 -11.96 -3.90
N LEU A 78 9.63 -10.85 -3.17
CA LEU A 78 10.77 -9.92 -3.11
C LEU A 78 12.03 -10.58 -2.53
N ARG A 79 11.88 -11.38 -1.47
CA ARG A 79 13.00 -12.15 -0.90
C ARG A 79 13.56 -13.16 -1.89
N ALA A 80 12.70 -13.85 -2.64
CA ALA A 80 13.13 -14.79 -3.66
C ALA A 80 13.90 -14.09 -4.79
N ALA A 81 13.40 -12.94 -5.27
CA ALA A 81 14.07 -12.15 -6.30
C ALA A 81 15.45 -11.63 -5.82
N ALA A 82 15.52 -11.10 -4.60
CA ALA A 82 16.80 -10.65 -4.04
C ALA A 82 17.82 -11.79 -3.91
N ALA A 83 17.37 -12.99 -3.53
CA ALA A 83 18.25 -14.16 -3.46
C ALA A 83 18.75 -14.63 -4.84
N SER A 84 17.96 -14.45 -5.91
CA SER A 84 18.39 -14.78 -7.27
C SER A 84 19.27 -13.72 -7.92
N ASP A 85 19.27 -12.48 -7.41
CA ASP A 85 20.12 -11.39 -7.92
C ASP A 85 21.55 -11.44 -7.35
N ASP A 86 21.75 -12.16 -6.25
CA ASP A 86 23.06 -12.38 -5.60
C ASP A 86 23.85 -13.58 -6.18
N ASP A 87 23.27 -14.33 -7.13
CA ASP A 87 23.87 -15.48 -7.86
C ASP A 87 24.27 -15.09 -9.32
#